data_AF-A0A7J8REX4-F1
#
_entry.id   AF-A0A7J8REX4-F1
#
_cell.length_a   1.000
_cell.length_b   1.000
_cell.length_c   1.000
_cell.angle_alpha   90.00
_cell.angle_beta   90.00
_cell.angle_gamma   90.00
#
_symmetry.space_group_name_H-M   'P 1'
#
loop_
_entity.id
_entity.type
_entity.pdbx_description
1 polymer ?
#
loop_
_entity_poly.entity_id
_entity_poly.type
_entity_poly.pdbx_seq_one_letter_code
_entity_poly.pdbx_strand_id
1 'polypeptide(L)'
;LPWLIRAASSDCHETCGSVVIRYPFGIRTGCYYNPWFRVTCNQTTNGPKPFISRINLELLHFPKTGDTVFVNNPVIYLNCDNKGNNGTTTSASVNLQGSPFFFSSRFNRLGSVGCGYVAAVFHDNLTDPIASCLQQRCSDQTSEFSLYRRRGTTFPTCYAPISED
;
A
#
# COMPACT_ATOMS: atom_id res chain seq x y z
N LEU A 1 -13.69 -7.44 -41.75
CA LEU A 1 -14.57 -6.51 -41.01
C LEU A 1 -13.84 -6.03 -39.76
N PRO A 2 -12.95 -5.03 -39.87
CA PRO A 2 -12.25 -4.47 -38.71
C PRO A 2 -13.05 -3.29 -38.15
N TRP A 3 -12.78 -2.91 -36.89
CA TRP A 3 -13.40 -1.82 -36.13
C TRP A 3 -14.67 -2.15 -35.34
N LEU A 4 -14.53 -2.98 -34.31
CA LEU A 4 -15.18 -2.69 -33.04
C LEU A 4 -14.08 -2.34 -32.04
N ILE A 5 -13.60 -1.11 -32.10
CA ILE A 5 -13.12 -0.46 -30.88
C ILE A 5 -14.35 -0.45 -29.98
N ARG A 6 -14.42 -1.33 -28.99
CA ARG A 6 -15.39 -1.19 -27.91
C ARG A 6 -15.10 0.16 -27.29
N ALA A 7 -15.89 1.16 -27.65
CA ALA A 7 -16.02 2.37 -26.87
C ALA A 7 -16.14 1.90 -25.42
N ALA A 8 -15.27 2.41 -24.53
CA ALA A 8 -15.56 2.36 -23.11
C ALA A 8 -16.98 2.92 -23.00
N SER A 9 -17.95 2.06 -22.71
CA SER A 9 -19.34 2.48 -22.81
C SER A 9 -19.48 3.66 -21.86
N SER A 10 -20.16 4.70 -22.31
CA SER A 10 -20.62 5.81 -21.49
C SER A 10 -21.56 5.38 -20.34
N ASP A 11 -21.54 4.10 -19.97
CA ASP A 11 -22.43 3.38 -19.06
C ASP A 11 -21.66 2.61 -17.97
N CYS A 12 -20.33 2.78 -17.88
CA CYS A 12 -19.53 2.26 -16.78
C CYS A 12 -19.54 3.21 -15.57
N HIS A 13 -20.75 3.48 -15.05
CA HIS A 13 -20.91 4.12 -13.76
C HIS A 13 -21.00 3.02 -12.68
N GLU A 14 -19.90 2.76 -12.00
CA GLU A 14 -19.79 1.69 -11.01
C GLU A 14 -19.37 2.25 -9.66
N THR A 15 -20.06 1.80 -8.60
CA THR A 15 -19.74 2.18 -7.22
C THR A 15 -19.67 0.93 -6.35
N CYS A 16 -18.82 0.98 -5.33
CA CYS A 16 -18.75 -0.03 -4.29
C CYS A 16 -18.50 0.65 -2.95
N GLY A 17 -19.50 0.58 -2.05
CA GLY A 17 -19.50 1.37 -0.83
C GLY A 17 -19.48 2.87 -1.17
N SER A 18 -18.54 3.60 -0.58
CA SER A 18 -18.34 5.04 -0.83
C SER A 18 -17.42 5.35 -2.02
N VAL A 19 -16.91 4.33 -2.72
CA VAL A 19 -15.90 4.50 -3.78
C VAL A 19 -16.55 4.43 -5.15
N VAL A 20 -16.36 5.49 -5.94
CA VAL A 20 -16.70 5.54 -7.37
C VAL A 20 -15.56 4.94 -8.17
N ILE A 21 -15.81 3.83 -8.86
CA ILE A 21 -14.83 3.11 -9.66
C ILE A 21 -14.73 3.78 -11.03
N ARG A 22 -13.51 4.08 -11.46
CA ARG A 22 -13.24 4.75 -12.73
C ARG A 22 -12.36 3.89 -13.62
N TYR A 23 -12.63 3.96 -14.92
CA TYR A 23 -11.74 3.41 -15.94
C TYR A 23 -10.30 3.93 -15.72
N PRO A 24 -9.26 3.08 -15.81
CA PRO A 24 -9.25 1.72 -16.38
C PRO A 24 -9.78 0.60 -15.46
N PHE A 25 -10.15 0.92 -14.22
CA PHE A 25 -10.71 -0.04 -13.26
C PHE A 25 -12.22 -0.22 -13.46
N GLY A 26 -12.72 -1.41 -13.13
CA GLY A 26 -14.15 -1.72 -13.24
C GLY A 26 -14.53 -3.06 -12.62
N ILE A 27 -15.81 -3.23 -12.32
CA ILE A 27 -16.41 -4.41 -11.68
C ILE A 27 -16.97 -5.35 -12.76
N ARG A 28 -17.83 -4.82 -13.65
CA ARG A 28 -18.47 -5.58 -14.71
C ARG A 28 -17.51 -5.80 -15.88
N THR A 29 -17.66 -6.95 -16.54
CA THR A 29 -16.94 -7.26 -17.76
C THR A 29 -17.22 -6.20 -18.81
N GLY A 30 -16.16 -5.53 -19.28
CA GLY A 30 -16.28 -4.41 -20.22
C GLY A 30 -16.11 -3.03 -19.63
N CYS A 31 -16.10 -2.90 -18.31
CA CYS A 31 -15.84 -1.65 -17.60
C CYS A 31 -14.42 -1.53 -17.06
N TYR A 32 -13.64 -2.62 -17.12
CA TYR A 32 -12.20 -2.60 -16.85
C TYR A 32 -11.40 -2.82 -18.15
N TYR A 33 -10.21 -2.23 -18.23
CA TYR A 33 -9.33 -2.33 -19.40
C TYR A 33 -8.85 -3.75 -19.69
N ASN A 34 -8.37 -4.45 -18.65
CA ASN A 34 -7.95 -5.84 -18.72
C ASN A 34 -8.08 -6.51 -17.33
N PRO A 35 -7.85 -7.83 -17.20
CA PRO A 35 -8.04 -8.54 -15.93
C PRO A 35 -7.23 -8.03 -14.72
N TRP A 36 -6.14 -7.27 -14.91
CA TRP A 36 -5.40 -6.62 -13.82
C TRP A 36 -6.18 -5.46 -13.19
N PHE A 37 -7.03 -4.80 -13.96
CA PHE A 37 -7.83 -3.66 -13.52
C PHE A 37 -9.23 -4.08 -13.03
N ARG A 38 -9.51 -5.38 -12.95
CA ARG A 38 -10.77 -5.87 -12.43
C ARG A 38 -10.88 -5.60 -10.92
N VAL A 39 -12.02 -5.05 -10.52
CA VAL A 39 -12.38 -4.78 -9.13
C VAL A 39 -13.47 -5.76 -8.68
N THR A 40 -13.33 -6.29 -7.48
CA THR A 40 -14.36 -7.05 -6.77
C THR A 40 -14.94 -6.21 -5.65
N CYS A 41 -16.27 -6.22 -5.51
CA CYS A 41 -16.95 -5.55 -4.42
C CYS A 41 -17.36 -6.58 -3.37
N ASN A 42 -16.60 -6.68 -2.29
CA ASN A 42 -16.78 -7.70 -1.25
C ASN A 42 -17.56 -7.13 -0.06
N GLN A 43 -18.51 -7.89 0.47
CA GLN A 43 -19.20 -7.52 1.71
C GLN A 43 -18.26 -7.72 2.91
N THR A 44 -18.11 -6.69 3.73
CA THR A 44 -17.32 -6.73 4.97
C THR A 44 -18.17 -6.31 6.16
N THR A 45 -17.64 -6.44 7.38
CA THR A 45 -18.34 -6.02 8.61
C THR A 45 -18.75 -4.54 8.60
N ASN A 46 -18.00 -3.71 7.88
CA ASN A 46 -18.25 -2.27 7.76
C ASN A 46 -18.92 -1.90 6.41
N GLY A 47 -19.53 -2.87 5.73
CA GLY A 47 -20.20 -2.68 4.43
C GLY A 47 -19.36 -3.13 3.22
N PRO A 48 -19.86 -2.88 2.00
CA PRO A 48 -19.19 -3.28 0.77
C PRO A 48 -17.89 -2.50 0.55
N LYS A 49 -16.81 -3.22 0.23
CA LYS A 49 -15.47 -2.66 -0.02
C LYS A 49 -14.91 -3.15 -1.38
N PRO A 50 -14.31 -2.25 -2.18
CA PRO A 50 -13.70 -2.62 -3.46
C PRO A 50 -12.29 -3.18 -3.25
N PHE A 51 -11.93 -4.20 -4.03
CA PHE A 51 -10.61 -4.81 -4.04
C PHE A 51 -10.11 -4.99 -5.47
N ILE A 52 -8.85 -4.69 -5.75
CA ILE A 52 -8.19 -5.04 -7.02
C ILE A 52 -8.01 -6.57 -7.02
N SER A 53 -8.75 -7.27 -7.88
CA SER A 53 -8.96 -8.72 -7.73
C SER A 53 -7.67 -9.54 -7.79
N ARG A 54 -6.69 -9.17 -8.61
CA ARG A 54 -5.46 -9.97 -8.80
C ARG A 54 -4.43 -9.82 -7.70
N ILE A 55 -4.39 -8.68 -7.03
CA ILE A 55 -3.42 -8.38 -5.96
C ILE A 55 -4.08 -8.30 -4.58
N ASN A 56 -5.40 -8.49 -4.51
CA ASN A 56 -6.19 -8.50 -3.29
C ASN A 56 -5.99 -7.29 -2.37
N LEU A 57 -5.78 -6.11 -2.97
CA LEU A 57 -5.65 -4.85 -2.23
C LEU A 57 -6.97 -4.09 -2.23
N GLU A 58 -7.40 -3.65 -1.05
CA GLU A 58 -8.58 -2.79 -0.90
C GLU A 58 -8.31 -1.44 -1.57
N LEU A 59 -9.19 -1.01 -2.46
CA LEU A 59 -9.10 0.28 -3.11
C LEU A 59 -9.78 1.33 -2.22
N LEU A 60 -9.03 2.34 -1.81
CA LEU A 60 -9.51 3.36 -0.87
C LEU A 60 -10.20 4.50 -1.60
N HIS A 61 -9.52 5.10 -2.58
CA HIS A 61 -10.10 6.12 -3.45
C HIS A 61 -9.26 6.35 -4.71
N PHE A 62 -9.87 7.07 -5.65
CA PHE A 62 -9.20 7.63 -6.82
C PHE A 62 -8.92 9.13 -6.59
N PRO A 63 -7.74 9.65 -6.96
CA PRO A 63 -7.53 11.09 -7.02
C PRO A 63 -8.45 11.73 -8.07
N LYS A 64 -8.62 13.06 -8.00
CA LYS A 64 -9.41 13.79 -9.00
C LYS A 64 -8.75 13.81 -10.38
N THR A 65 -7.43 13.78 -10.40
CA THR A 65 -6.58 13.85 -11.59
C THR A 65 -5.40 12.90 -11.44
N GLY A 66 -4.92 12.37 -12.57
CA GLY A 66 -3.77 11.47 -12.63
C GLY A 66 -4.13 9.98 -12.69
N ASP A 67 -3.09 9.17 -12.85
CA ASP A 67 -3.19 7.73 -13.15
C ASP A 67 -2.89 6.85 -11.92
N THR A 68 -3.01 7.41 -10.71
CA THR A 68 -2.72 6.72 -9.46
C THR A 68 -3.98 6.26 -8.75
N VAL A 69 -3.86 5.22 -7.93
CA VAL A 69 -4.93 4.75 -7.04
C VAL A 69 -4.38 4.58 -5.63
N PHE A 70 -5.22 4.89 -4.64
CA PHE A 70 -4.86 4.68 -3.24
C PHE A 70 -5.42 3.35 -2.78
N VAL A 71 -4.56 2.54 -2.16
CA VAL A 71 -4.88 1.19 -1.72
C VAL A 71 -4.48 0.97 -0.27
N ASN A 72 -5.15 0.03 0.40
CA ASN A 72 -4.80 -0.37 1.75
C ASN A 72 -3.66 -1.41 1.70
N ASN A 73 -2.43 -0.96 1.94
CA ASN A 73 -1.25 -1.82 1.97
C ASN A 73 -1.09 -2.45 3.38
N PRO A 74 -0.81 -3.76 3.50
CA PRO A 74 -0.56 -4.37 4.81
C PRO A 74 0.60 -3.71 5.58
N VAL A 75 0.47 -3.70 6.91
CA VAL A 75 1.48 -3.19 7.84
C VAL A 75 2.13 -4.35 8.58
N ILE A 76 3.46 -4.38 8.61
CA ILE A 76 4.24 -5.40 9.33
C ILE A 76 4.42 -4.97 10.79
N TYR A 77 4.17 -5.89 11.71
CA TYR A 77 4.44 -5.72 13.14
C TYR A 77 5.50 -6.73 13.58
N LEU A 78 6.56 -6.24 14.21
CA LEU A 78 7.63 -7.04 14.78
C LEU A 78 7.70 -6.74 16.28
N ASN A 79 7.61 -7.78 17.12
CA ASN A 79 7.75 -7.69 18.57
C ASN A 79 6.87 -6.59 19.21
N CYS A 80 5.66 -6.39 18.68
CA CYS A 80 4.66 -5.51 19.26
C CYS A 80 3.75 -6.32 20.18
N ASP A 81 3.87 -6.08 21.50
CA ASP A 81 3.00 -6.68 22.51
C ASP A 81 1.53 -6.53 22.11
N ASN A 82 0.76 -7.62 22.22
CA ASN A 82 -0.66 -7.71 21.85
C ASN A 82 -1.00 -7.73 20.34
N LYS A 83 -0.03 -7.69 19.41
CA LYS A 83 -0.28 -7.83 17.96
C LYS A 83 0.16 -9.16 17.32
N GLY A 84 0.46 -10.17 18.13
CA GLY A 84 0.36 -11.57 17.71
C GLY A 84 1.44 -12.11 16.76
N ASN A 85 2.57 -11.42 16.54
CA ASN A 85 3.74 -12.02 15.89
C ASN A 85 4.84 -12.26 16.91
N ASN A 86 4.74 -13.40 17.59
CA ASN A 86 5.83 -13.98 18.37
C ASN A 86 6.89 -14.49 17.38
N GLY A 87 7.78 -13.61 16.94
CA GLY A 87 9.06 -13.98 16.31
C GLY A 87 9.05 -14.46 14.85
N THR A 88 7.92 -14.50 14.15
CA THR A 88 7.93 -14.79 12.70
C THR A 88 7.85 -13.50 11.90
N THR A 89 8.94 -13.20 11.18
CA THR A 89 9.02 -12.20 10.11
C THR A 89 8.18 -12.66 8.92
N THR A 90 6.86 -12.75 9.07
CA THR A 90 6.00 -12.94 7.91
C THR A 90 6.01 -11.62 7.17
N SER A 91 6.83 -11.54 6.12
CA SER A 91 6.85 -10.43 5.18
C SER A 91 5.41 -10.18 4.73
N ALA A 92 4.76 -9.15 5.27
CA ALA A 92 3.49 -8.71 4.73
C ALA A 92 3.84 -8.01 3.42
N SER A 93 3.93 -8.81 2.37
CA SER A 93 4.40 -8.42 1.05
C SER A 93 3.25 -8.51 0.08
N VAL A 94 3.17 -7.53 -0.79
CA VAL A 94 2.28 -7.54 -1.94
C VAL A 94 3.13 -7.92 -3.13
N ASN A 95 2.75 -9.00 -3.82
CA ASN A 95 3.43 -9.37 -5.05
C ASN A 95 2.85 -8.58 -6.23
N LEU A 96 3.60 -7.59 -6.70
CA LEU A 96 3.28 -6.79 -7.89
C LEU A 96 4.01 -7.30 -9.14
N GLN A 97 4.80 -8.38 -9.04
CA GLN A 97 5.60 -8.91 -10.14
C GLN A 97 4.71 -9.33 -11.31
N GLY A 98 5.06 -8.85 -12.51
CA GLY A 98 4.28 -9.08 -13.73
C GLY A 98 2.93 -8.35 -13.79
N SER A 99 2.60 -7.52 -12.78
CA SER A 99 1.46 -6.61 -12.81
C SER A 99 1.83 -5.29 -13.48
N PRO A 100 0.87 -4.51 -13.98
CA PRO A 100 1.11 -3.16 -14.51
C PRO A 100 1.23 -2.08 -13.42
N PHE A 101 1.33 -2.46 -12.14
CA PHE A 101 1.30 -1.55 -11.00
C PHE A 101 2.68 -1.43 -10.34
N PHE A 102 3.00 -0.23 -9.86
CA PHE A 102 4.21 0.10 -9.10
C PHE A 102 3.88 1.10 -7.99
N PHE A 103 4.72 1.18 -6.96
CA PHE A 103 4.51 2.14 -5.87
C PHE A 103 5.02 3.52 -6.26
N SER A 104 4.10 4.47 -6.49
CA SER A 104 4.47 5.85 -6.87
C SER A 104 5.49 6.49 -5.93
N SER A 105 6.60 6.97 -6.50
CA SER A 105 7.67 7.60 -5.72
C SER A 105 7.31 8.94 -5.07
N ARG A 106 6.25 9.58 -5.59
CA ARG A 106 5.76 10.87 -5.10
C ARG A 106 4.84 10.74 -3.89
N PHE A 107 4.04 9.67 -3.87
CA PHE A 107 2.96 9.49 -2.89
C PHE A 107 3.24 8.39 -1.87
N ASN A 108 4.24 7.53 -2.11
CA ASN A 108 4.62 6.48 -1.17
C ASN A 108 5.93 6.82 -0.46
N ARG A 109 5.94 6.56 0.85
CA ARG A 109 7.12 6.60 1.70
C ARG A 109 7.09 5.37 2.59
N LEU A 110 8.25 4.73 2.73
CA LEU A 110 8.46 3.74 3.78
C LEU A 110 8.52 4.48 5.11
N GLY A 111 7.77 4.00 6.09
CA GLY A 111 7.82 4.49 7.46
C GLY A 111 8.00 3.33 8.43
N SER A 112 8.81 3.52 9.47
CA SER A 112 8.92 2.57 10.57
C SER A 112 8.96 3.29 11.91
N VAL A 113 8.41 2.65 12.94
CA VAL A 113 8.38 3.16 14.31
C VAL A 113 9.03 2.10 15.21
N GLY A 114 9.96 2.52 16.05
CA GLY A 114 10.69 1.61 16.94
C GLY A 114 12.18 1.93 17.02
N CYS A 115 12.95 1.05 17.65
CA CYS A 115 14.39 1.15 17.79
C CYS A 115 15.05 -0.22 17.56
N GLY A 116 16.27 -0.22 17.03
CA GLY A 116 17.10 -1.41 16.87
C GLY A 116 16.79 -2.28 15.65
N TYR A 117 15.84 -1.89 14.78
CA TYR A 117 15.50 -2.65 13.56
C TYR A 117 15.89 -1.92 12.27
N VAL A 118 15.99 -2.70 11.19
CA VAL A 118 16.03 -2.20 9.82
C VAL A 118 14.71 -2.57 9.15
N ALA A 119 13.98 -1.55 8.68
CA ALA A 119 12.84 -1.74 7.79
C ALA A 119 13.30 -1.51 6.36
N ALA A 120 13.00 -2.42 5.45
CA ALA A 120 13.36 -2.26 4.04
C ALA A 120 12.27 -2.81 3.15
N VAL A 121 12.12 -2.19 1.99
CA VAL A 121 11.30 -2.68 0.88
C VAL A 121 12.25 -3.05 -0.24
N PHE A 122 11.98 -4.18 -0.88
CA PHE A 122 12.78 -4.72 -1.96
C PHE A 122 11.90 -4.94 -3.18
N HIS A 123 12.48 -4.79 -4.37
CA HIS A 123 11.81 -5.11 -5.62
C HIS A 123 11.58 -6.62 -5.74
N ASP A 124 12.63 -7.43 -5.48
CA ASP A 124 12.60 -8.90 -5.51
C ASP A 124 13.53 -9.51 -4.44
N ASN A 125 13.23 -10.75 -4.00
CA ASN A 125 14.06 -11.72 -3.23
C ASN A 125 15.16 -11.16 -2.29
N LEU A 126 14.91 -10.01 -1.64
CA LEU A 126 15.84 -9.31 -0.73
C LEU A 126 17.16 -8.84 -1.36
N THR A 127 17.30 -8.86 -2.70
CA THR A 127 18.56 -8.52 -3.39
C THR A 127 18.61 -7.09 -3.90
N ASP A 128 17.46 -6.45 -4.11
CA ASP A 128 17.36 -5.11 -4.70
C ASP A 128 16.51 -4.18 -3.81
N PRO A 129 17.12 -3.44 -2.85
CA PRO A 129 16.39 -2.57 -1.93
C PRO A 129 15.97 -1.26 -2.60
N ILE A 130 14.67 -0.97 -2.62
CA ILE A 130 14.09 0.26 -3.17
C ILE A 130 13.89 1.36 -2.11
N ALA A 131 13.84 0.98 -0.84
CA ALA A 131 13.79 1.89 0.30
C ALA A 131 14.29 1.17 1.55
N SER A 132 15.04 1.85 2.41
CA SER A 132 15.43 1.29 3.71
C SER A 132 15.46 2.36 4.80
N CYS A 133 15.23 1.90 6.02
CA CYS A 133 15.13 2.69 7.23
C CYS A 133 15.89 2.00 8.34
N LEU A 134 17.03 2.57 8.71
CA LEU A 134 17.81 2.15 9.87
C LEU A 134 17.30 2.88 11.10
N GLN A 135 16.71 2.16 12.05
CA GLN A 135 16.30 2.74 13.32
C GLN A 135 17.49 2.88 14.25
N GLN A 136 17.48 3.94 15.06
CA GLN A 136 18.48 4.11 16.12
C GLN A 136 18.43 2.92 17.08
N ARG A 137 19.59 2.58 17.66
CA ARG A 137 19.62 1.60 18.75
C ARG A 137 18.73 2.08 19.89
N CYS A 138 18.06 1.16 20.55
CA CYS A 138 17.37 1.47 21.79
C CYS A 138 18.45 1.92 22.80
N SER A 139 18.52 3.22 23.08
CA SER A 139 19.31 3.71 24.21
C SER A 139 18.62 3.19 25.45
N ASP A 140 19.33 2.43 26.28
CA ASP A 140 19.06 2.55 27.71
C ASP A 140 19.31 4.03 28.05
N GLN A 141 18.38 4.69 28.73
CA GLN A 141 18.28 6.15 28.80
C GLN A 141 19.64 6.81 29.12
N THR A 142 20.37 7.34 28.15
CA THR A 142 21.43 8.35 28.33
C THR A 142 22.11 8.64 26.98
N SER A 143 21.50 9.50 26.19
CA SER A 143 22.27 10.44 25.38
C SER A 143 21.43 11.70 25.24
N GLU A 144 21.87 12.75 25.95
CA GLU A 144 21.41 14.10 25.74
C GLU A 144 21.53 14.46 24.27
N PHE A 145 20.38 14.58 23.60
CA PHE A 145 20.23 15.54 22.52
C PHE A 145 19.06 16.44 22.88
N SER A 146 19.40 17.71 23.09
CA SER A 146 18.54 18.76 23.58
C SER A 146 17.51 19.15 22.53
N LEU A 147 16.33 18.52 22.53
CA LEU A 147 15.11 19.14 21.99
C LEU A 147 13.90 18.76 22.85
N TYR A 148 13.51 19.73 23.68
CA TYR A 148 12.20 19.91 24.31
C TYR A 148 11.48 18.63 24.78
N ARG A 149 11.80 18.25 26.02
CA ARG A 149 11.06 17.33 26.86
C ARG A 149 9.56 17.67 26.86
N ARG A 150 8.74 16.95 26.10
CA ARG A 150 7.38 16.61 26.53
C ARG A 150 7.40 15.17 27.04
N ARG A 151 6.90 14.96 28.26
CA ARG A 151 6.50 13.65 28.77
C ARG A 151 5.57 12.99 27.74
N GLY A 152 6.11 12.03 26.99
CA GLY A 152 5.43 11.23 26.01
C GLY A 152 6.47 10.32 25.38
N THR A 153 6.24 9.01 25.41
CA THR A 153 7.08 7.99 24.78
C THR A 153 7.17 8.29 23.28
N THR A 154 8.16 9.09 22.88
CA THR A 154 8.41 9.40 21.47
C THR A 154 9.27 8.26 20.94
N PHE A 155 8.64 7.25 20.36
CA PHE A 155 9.37 6.21 19.66
C PHE A 155 10.13 6.85 18.48
N PRO A 156 11.40 6.50 18.24
CA PRO A 156 12.09 6.97 17.06
C PRO A 156 11.30 6.53 15.81
N THR A 157 11.16 7.46 14.87
CA THR A 157 10.52 7.21 13.58
C THR A 157 11.54 7.40 12.47
N CYS A 158 11.48 6.52 11.47
CA CYS A 158 12.25 6.66 10.25
C CYS A 158 11.31 6.72 9.06
N TYR A 159 11.64 7.59 8.10
CA TYR A 159 10.97 7.69 6.82
C TYR A 159 11.98 7.64 5.67
N ALA A 160 11.67 6.88 4.63
CA ALA A 160 12.45 6.83 3.40
C ALA A 160 11.52 6.96 2.18
N PRO A 161 11.90 7.74 1.14
CA PRO A 161 11.16 7.71 -0.12
C PRO A 161 11.23 6.32 -0.72
N ILE A 162 10.15 5.87 -1.36
CA ILE A 162 10.16 4.68 -2.21
C ILE A 162 10.40 5.18 -3.62
N SER A 163 11.42 4.69 -4.32
CA SER A 163 11.69 5.05 -5.71
C SER A 163 11.37 3.87 -6.61
N GLU A 164 10.10 3.72 -6.97
CA GLU A 164 9.65 2.82 -8.02
C GLU A 164 8.84 3.63 -9.02
N ASP A 165 9.44 3.91 -10.19
CA ASP A 165 8.80 4.44 -11.39
C ASP A 165 9.59 3.95 -12.61
#